data_AF-A0A521KJP0-F1
#
_entry.id   AF-A0A521KJP0-F1
#
_cell.length_a   1.000
_cell.length_b   1.000
_cell.length_c   1.000
_cell.angle_alpha   90.00
_cell.angle_beta   90.00
_cell.angle_gamma   90.00
#
_symmetry.space_group_name_H-M   'P 1'
#
loop_
_entity.id
_entity.type
_entity.pdbx_description
1 polymer ?
#
loop_
_entity_poly.entity_id
_entity_poly.type
_entity_poly.pdbx_seq_one_letter_code
_entity_poly.pdbx_strand_id
1 'polypeptide(L)'
;MTRWVARIKIVACWCGSRVQAGWRAAATRLWPWQPVVIVDAKRSRARRLRRMVVRTTRAQFKALGVAPPEHLLLVVQRIVQCERPVASLLQVFDGRDGMRRHVLYLAFVVGEESMSDGEIVATLRQQLYEVVGDALGPMVRAVPATTAQPRPAAVVPFRSPAPEPPPFEDDDAPPLDDSWVPMDGGAVAAAADR
;
A
#
# COMPACT_ATOMS: atom_id res chain seq x y z
N MET A 1 5.29 57.11 -27.33
CA MET A 1 6.30 56.11 -27.75
C MET A 1 6.43 54.91 -26.78
N THR A 2 5.39 54.52 -26.05
CA THR A 2 5.50 53.49 -24.97
C THR A 2 4.43 52.40 -25.00
N ARG A 3 3.64 52.28 -26.08
CA ARG A 3 2.56 51.28 -26.18
C ARG A 3 2.85 50.06 -27.07
N TRP A 4 3.99 50.02 -27.77
CA TRP A 4 4.30 48.96 -28.74
C TRP A 4 5.21 47.82 -28.20
N VAL A 5 5.90 48.02 -27.08
CA VAL A 5 6.84 47.01 -26.54
C VAL A 5 6.14 45.92 -25.69
N ALA A 6 4.92 46.18 -25.21
CA ALA A 6 4.19 45.27 -24.33
C ALA A 6 3.49 44.08 -25.05
N ARG A 7 3.18 44.19 -26.34
CA ARG A 7 2.46 43.13 -27.08
C ARG A 7 3.35 41.99 -27.61
N ILE A 8 4.67 42.17 -27.69
CA ILE A 8 5.58 41.15 -28.22
C ILE A 8 5.94 40.08 -27.16
N LYS A 9 5.99 40.45 -25.86
CA LYS A 9 6.35 39.52 -24.79
C LYS A 9 5.30 38.42 -24.51
N ILE A 10 4.02 38.70 -24.77
CA ILE A 10 2.94 37.73 -24.50
C ILE A 10 2.91 36.63 -25.58
N VAL A 11 3.16 36.97 -26.84
CA VAL A 11 3.16 36.00 -27.95
C VAL A 11 4.38 35.07 -27.89
N ALA A 12 5.55 35.57 -27.47
CA ALA A 12 6.75 34.76 -27.29
C ALA A 12 6.61 33.70 -26.16
N CYS A 13 5.93 34.05 -25.06
CA CYS A 13 5.69 33.13 -23.94
C CYS A 13 4.64 32.05 -24.27
N TRP A 14 3.66 32.39 -25.11
CA TRP A 14 2.61 31.46 -25.55
C TRP A 14 3.13 30.44 -26.58
N CYS A 15 4.05 30.84 -27.46
CA CYS A 15 4.73 29.91 -28.37
C CYS A 15 5.73 29.00 -27.64
N GLY A 16 6.45 29.50 -26.63
CA GLY A 16 7.39 28.70 -25.84
C GLY A 16 6.72 27.53 -25.12
N SER A 17 5.61 27.76 -24.43
CA SER A 17 4.95 26.74 -23.60
C SER A 17 4.28 25.62 -24.41
N ARG A 18 3.70 25.91 -25.59
CA ARG A 18 3.13 24.89 -26.48
C ARG A 18 4.20 24.09 -27.22
N VAL A 19 5.32 24.71 -27.59
CA VAL A 19 6.47 24.00 -28.17
C VAL A 19 7.13 23.10 -27.11
N GLN A 20 7.24 23.54 -25.85
CA GLN A 20 7.77 22.73 -24.75
C GLN A 20 6.84 21.57 -24.36
N ALA A 21 5.51 21.79 -24.36
CA ALA A 21 4.53 20.73 -24.13
C ALA A 21 4.50 19.71 -25.27
N GLY A 22 4.61 20.17 -26.53
CA GLY A 22 4.72 19.30 -27.71
C GLY A 22 6.02 18.49 -27.72
N TRP A 23 7.15 19.10 -27.33
CA TRP A 23 8.44 18.42 -27.18
C TRP A 23 8.47 17.43 -26.01
N ARG A 24 7.85 17.74 -24.86
CA ARG A 24 7.70 16.79 -23.74
C ARG A 24 6.78 15.62 -24.11
N ALA A 25 5.71 15.87 -24.87
CA ALA A 25 4.83 14.82 -25.39
C ALA A 25 5.52 13.94 -26.45
N ALA A 26 6.41 14.51 -27.27
CA ALA A 26 7.23 13.76 -28.22
C ALA A 26 8.39 12.99 -27.55
N ALA A 27 9.07 13.59 -26.58
CA ALA A 27 10.15 12.96 -25.82
C ALA A 27 9.65 11.78 -24.97
N THR A 28 8.48 11.90 -24.34
CA THR A 28 7.83 10.79 -23.62
C THR A 28 7.31 9.68 -24.54
N ARG A 29 7.07 9.97 -25.83
CA ARG A 29 6.72 8.96 -26.83
C ARG A 29 7.92 8.19 -27.37
N LEU A 30 9.12 8.76 -27.27
CA LEU A 30 10.36 8.22 -27.82
C LEU A 30 11.34 7.67 -26.78
N TRP A 31 11.08 7.80 -25.47
CA TRP A 31 12.06 7.43 -24.45
C TRP A 31 12.16 5.92 -24.18
N PRO A 32 13.29 5.26 -24.54
CA PRO A 32 13.57 3.86 -24.22
C PRO A 32 14.11 3.71 -22.79
N TRP A 33 13.81 4.64 -21.89
CA TRP A 33 14.33 4.58 -20.53
C TRP A 33 13.75 3.38 -19.78
N GLN A 34 14.64 2.59 -19.16
CA GLN A 34 14.28 1.50 -18.27
C GLN A 34 15.14 1.59 -17.01
N PRO A 35 14.54 1.46 -15.81
CA PRO A 35 15.32 1.34 -14.60
C PRO A 35 16.13 0.04 -14.63
N VAL A 36 17.32 0.06 -14.07
CA VAL A 36 18.06 -1.18 -13.83
C VAL A 36 17.40 -1.88 -12.66
N VAL A 37 16.99 -3.13 -12.84
CA VAL A 37 16.28 -3.89 -11.81
C VAL A 37 16.98 -5.22 -11.56
N ILE A 38 17.45 -5.40 -10.33
CA ILE A 38 18.04 -6.63 -9.82
C ILE A 38 17.01 -7.26 -8.88
N VAL A 39 16.72 -8.55 -9.06
CA VAL A 39 15.79 -9.29 -8.20
C VAL A 39 16.45 -10.58 -7.76
N ASP A 40 16.76 -10.68 -6.48
CA ASP A 40 17.28 -11.87 -5.83
C ASP A 40 16.12 -12.78 -5.39
N ALA A 41 15.59 -13.55 -6.33
CA ALA A 41 14.54 -14.54 -6.10
C ALA A 41 14.63 -15.69 -7.12
N LYS A 42 13.85 -16.76 -6.90
CA LYS A 42 13.68 -17.84 -7.87
C LYS A 42 13.30 -17.28 -9.25
N ARG A 43 13.87 -17.85 -10.32
CA ARG A 43 13.82 -17.35 -11.71
C ARG A 43 12.41 -16.96 -12.20
N SER A 44 11.38 -17.76 -11.88
CA SER A 44 9.99 -17.48 -12.27
C SER A 44 9.43 -16.23 -11.57
N ARG A 45 9.55 -16.16 -10.24
CA ARG A 45 9.15 -15.00 -9.42
C ARG A 45 9.96 -13.76 -9.80
N ALA A 46 11.28 -13.88 -9.94
CA ALA A 46 12.15 -12.77 -10.32
C ALA A 46 11.75 -12.14 -11.66
N ARG A 47 11.46 -12.97 -12.69
CA ARG A 47 10.99 -12.49 -14.00
C ARG A 47 9.64 -11.79 -13.95
N ARG A 48 8.70 -12.29 -13.13
CA ARG A 48 7.37 -11.68 -12.95
C ARG A 48 7.51 -10.34 -12.23
N LEU A 49 8.21 -10.34 -11.10
CA LEU A 49 8.38 -9.15 -10.28
C LEU A 49 9.16 -8.06 -11.02
N ARG A 50 10.23 -8.41 -11.75
CA ARG A 50 10.96 -7.46 -12.60
C ARG A 50 10.04 -6.75 -13.60
N ARG A 51 9.14 -7.49 -14.27
CA ARG A 51 8.17 -6.91 -15.21
C ARG A 51 7.21 -5.97 -14.49
N MET A 52 6.71 -6.35 -13.33
CA MET A 52 5.82 -5.51 -12.51
C MET A 52 6.52 -4.24 -12.07
N VAL A 53 7.72 -4.34 -11.49
CA VAL A 53 8.52 -3.21 -11.01
C VAL A 53 8.85 -2.24 -12.14
N VAL A 54 9.33 -2.71 -13.30
CA VAL A 54 9.62 -1.85 -14.45
C VAL A 54 8.35 -1.16 -14.95
N ARG A 55 7.25 -1.90 -15.09
CA ARG A 55 5.97 -1.35 -15.57
C ARG A 55 5.46 -0.27 -14.61
N THR A 56 5.45 -0.55 -13.31
CA THR A 56 5.00 0.38 -12.28
C THR A 56 5.87 1.64 -12.28
N THR A 57 7.18 1.50 -12.31
CA THR A 57 8.12 2.63 -12.30
C THR A 57 7.88 3.55 -13.50
N ARG A 58 7.81 2.97 -14.70
CA ARG A 58 7.51 3.74 -15.92
C ARG A 58 6.14 4.39 -15.88
N ALA A 59 5.12 3.67 -15.41
CA ALA A 59 3.76 4.19 -15.29
C ALA A 59 3.71 5.36 -14.31
N GLN A 60 4.41 5.27 -13.18
CA GLN A 60 4.46 6.32 -12.16
C GLN A 60 5.10 7.59 -12.71
N PHE A 61 6.31 7.51 -13.28
CA PHE A 61 6.98 8.68 -13.87
C PHE A 61 6.19 9.29 -15.02
N LYS A 62 5.59 8.44 -15.88
CA LYS A 62 4.70 8.90 -16.95
C LYS A 62 3.47 9.63 -16.40
N ALA A 63 2.84 9.11 -15.36
CA ALA A 63 1.66 9.72 -14.75
C ALA A 63 1.98 11.06 -14.08
N LEU A 64 3.17 11.18 -13.50
CA LEU A 64 3.64 12.42 -12.87
C LEU A 64 4.16 13.44 -13.88
N GLY A 65 4.33 13.06 -15.15
CA GLY A 65 4.84 13.95 -16.20
C GLY A 65 6.29 14.40 -15.99
N VAL A 66 7.04 13.67 -15.15
CA VAL A 66 8.43 13.98 -14.83
C VAL A 66 9.39 13.04 -15.51
N ALA A 67 10.58 13.57 -15.79
CA ALA A 67 11.70 12.77 -16.24
C ALA A 67 12.14 11.80 -15.14
N PRO A 68 12.29 10.50 -15.43
CA PRO A 68 12.90 9.61 -14.47
C PRO A 68 14.40 9.96 -14.31
N PRO A 69 15.01 9.67 -13.15
CA PRO A 69 16.45 9.84 -12.99
C PRO A 69 17.21 8.99 -14.00
N GLU A 70 18.31 9.53 -14.54
CA GLU A 70 19.15 8.82 -15.51
C GLU A 70 19.73 7.52 -14.90
N HIS A 71 20.00 7.53 -13.60
CA HIS A 71 20.63 6.43 -12.88
C HIS A 71 19.78 5.96 -11.71
N LEU A 72 18.63 5.32 -12.01
CA LEU A 72 17.82 4.62 -11.02
C LEU A 72 18.12 3.12 -11.05
N LEU A 73 18.63 2.61 -9.93
CA LEU A 73 18.82 1.20 -9.65
C LEU A 73 17.77 0.73 -8.63
N LEU A 74 17.04 -0.32 -8.97
CA LEU A 74 16.08 -0.99 -8.09
C LEU A 74 16.63 -2.36 -7.73
N VAL A 75 16.82 -2.62 -6.44
CA VAL A 75 17.32 -3.90 -5.93
C VAL A 75 16.23 -4.52 -5.07
N VAL A 76 15.66 -5.64 -5.51
CA VAL A 76 14.75 -6.43 -4.69
C VAL A 76 15.51 -7.63 -4.16
N GLN A 77 15.63 -7.75 -2.85
CA GLN A 77 16.43 -8.79 -2.20
C GLN A 77 15.75 -9.33 -0.96
N ARG A 78 16.26 -10.45 -0.41
CA ARG A 78 15.58 -11.14 0.69
C ARG A 78 15.36 -10.23 1.91
N ILE A 79 16.41 -9.57 2.37
CA ILE A 79 16.41 -8.67 3.53
C ILE A 79 17.25 -7.43 3.19
N VAL A 80 16.84 -6.26 3.65
CA VAL A 80 17.64 -5.03 3.58
C VAL A 80 18.32 -4.85 4.94
N GLN A 81 19.65 -4.83 4.97
CA GLN A 81 20.42 -4.71 6.21
C GLN A 81 20.41 -3.25 6.67
N CYS A 82 19.72 -2.98 7.77
CA CYS A 82 19.70 -1.72 8.51
C CYS A 82 19.58 -2.02 10.01
N GLU A 83 19.79 -1.01 10.87
CA GLU A 83 19.62 -1.14 12.33
C GLU A 83 18.24 -1.67 12.74
N ARG A 84 17.22 -1.39 11.92
CA ARG A 84 15.85 -1.89 12.07
C ARG A 84 15.39 -2.56 10.77
N PRO A 85 14.52 -3.57 10.84
CA PRO A 85 13.93 -4.15 9.65
C PRO A 85 13.11 -3.10 8.90
N VAL A 86 13.40 -2.91 7.62
CA VAL A 86 12.70 -1.96 6.74
C VAL A 86 12.24 -2.65 5.46
N ALA A 87 11.05 -2.27 4.99
CA ALA A 87 10.50 -2.73 3.71
C ALA A 87 11.27 -2.17 2.50
N SER A 88 11.89 -1.00 2.68
CA SER A 88 12.64 -0.31 1.64
C SER A 88 13.70 0.63 2.21
N LEU A 89 14.77 0.83 1.46
CA LEU A 89 15.80 1.82 1.75
C LEU A 89 16.15 2.56 0.45
N LEU A 90 15.99 3.89 0.44
CA LEU A 90 16.48 4.73 -0.63
C LEU A 90 17.85 5.30 -0.23
N GLN A 91 18.86 5.03 -1.06
CA GLN A 91 20.18 5.64 -0.94
C GLN A 91 20.43 6.52 -2.15
N VAL A 92 20.96 7.71 -1.89
CA VAL A 92 21.28 8.71 -2.90
C VAL A 92 22.78 8.94 -2.86
N PHE A 93 23.44 8.75 -4.00
CA PHE A 93 24.87 8.94 -4.15
C PHE A 93 25.14 10.09 -5.10
N ASP A 94 25.89 11.08 -4.64
CA ASP A 94 26.39 12.14 -5.49
C ASP A 94 27.71 11.68 -6.13
N GLY A 95 27.72 11.55 -7.45
CA GLY A 95 28.90 11.17 -8.20
C GLY A 95 29.88 12.33 -8.36
N ARG A 96 31.15 12.00 -8.64
CA ARG A 96 32.20 12.98 -8.96
C ARG A 96 31.91 13.77 -10.25
N ASP A 97 31.07 13.23 -11.11
CA ASP A 97 30.53 13.83 -12.32
C ASP A 97 29.39 14.84 -12.07
N GLY A 98 29.03 15.06 -10.80
CA GLY A 98 27.86 15.86 -10.43
C GLY A 98 26.53 15.13 -10.66
N MET A 99 26.57 13.86 -11.09
CA MET A 99 25.38 13.06 -11.34
C MET A 99 24.92 12.35 -10.07
N ARG A 100 23.64 12.51 -9.74
CA ARG A 100 23.00 11.85 -8.62
C ARG A 100 22.47 10.47 -9.02
N ARG A 101 22.91 9.44 -8.31
CA ARG A 101 22.52 8.04 -8.52
C ARG A 101 21.59 7.61 -7.40
N HIS A 102 20.44 7.08 -7.77
CA HIS A 102 19.42 6.63 -6.82
C HIS A 102 19.41 5.12 -6.77
N VAL A 103 19.59 4.55 -5.59
CA VAL A 103 19.52 3.11 -5.36
C VAL A 103 18.40 2.84 -4.37
N LEU A 104 17.35 2.18 -4.84
CA LEU A 104 16.22 1.78 -4.01
C LEU A 104 16.29 0.29 -3.74
N TYR A 105 16.51 -0.08 -2.48
CA TYR A 105 16.42 -1.44 -2.01
C TYR A 105 15.00 -1.74 -1.54
N LEU A 106 14.50 -2.93 -1.87
CA LEU A 106 13.20 -3.46 -1.49
C LEU A 106 13.40 -4.84 -0.88
N ALA A 107 12.79 -5.10 0.27
CA ALA A 107 12.90 -6.37 0.97
C ALA A 107 11.80 -7.35 0.52
N PHE A 108 12.10 -8.65 0.50
CA PHE A 108 11.07 -9.70 0.48
C PHE A 108 10.58 -10.09 1.87
N VAL A 109 11.34 -9.75 2.92
CA VAL A 109 11.04 -10.10 4.30
C VAL A 109 11.33 -8.90 5.18
N VAL A 110 10.38 -8.53 6.04
CA VAL A 110 10.50 -7.44 7.01
C VAL A 110 10.22 -8.02 8.39
N GLY A 111 11.26 -8.10 9.22
CA GLY A 111 11.18 -8.86 10.47
C GLY A 111 10.93 -10.34 10.17
N GLU A 112 9.80 -10.87 10.62
CA GLU A 112 9.40 -12.26 10.41
C GLU A 112 8.38 -12.44 9.26
N GLU A 113 7.87 -11.33 8.71
CA GLU A 113 6.81 -11.36 7.72
C GLU A 113 7.35 -11.32 6.28
N SER A 114 6.82 -12.18 5.41
CA SER A 114 7.15 -12.17 3.99
C SER A 114 6.26 -11.21 3.22
N MET A 115 6.86 -10.39 2.36
CA MET A 115 6.16 -9.52 1.43
C MET A 115 5.73 -10.26 0.16
N SER A 116 4.45 -10.10 -0.18
CA SER A 116 3.88 -10.43 -1.46
C SER A 116 4.39 -9.51 -2.57
N ASP A 117 4.27 -9.94 -3.83
CA ASP A 117 4.64 -9.11 -4.98
C ASP A 117 3.82 -7.82 -5.05
N GLY A 118 2.57 -7.83 -4.55
CA GLY A 118 1.70 -6.65 -4.48
C GLY A 118 2.20 -5.62 -3.47
N GLU A 119 2.60 -6.07 -2.28
CA GLU A 119 3.18 -5.21 -1.24
C GLU A 119 4.50 -4.59 -1.71
N ILE A 120 5.37 -5.37 -2.36
CA ILE A 120 6.63 -4.84 -2.93
C ILE A 120 6.35 -3.72 -3.94
N VAL A 121 5.33 -3.89 -4.80
CA VAL A 121 4.93 -2.86 -5.76
C VAL A 121 4.30 -1.65 -5.08
N ALA A 122 3.54 -1.84 -4.01
CA ALA A 122 2.97 -0.74 -3.23
C ALA A 122 4.06 0.09 -2.54
N THR A 123 5.01 -0.57 -1.89
CA THR A 123 6.19 0.06 -1.27
C THR A 123 7.02 0.80 -2.31
N LEU A 124 7.28 0.20 -3.47
CA LEU A 124 7.96 0.86 -4.58
C LEU A 124 7.24 2.18 -4.98
N ARG A 125 5.92 2.16 -5.13
CA ARG A 125 5.16 3.38 -5.51
C ARG A 125 5.32 4.48 -4.47
N GLN A 126 5.30 4.12 -3.19
CA GLN A 126 5.52 5.09 -2.11
C GLN A 126 6.91 5.72 -2.19
N GLN A 127 7.96 4.89 -2.35
CA GLN A 127 9.34 5.36 -2.41
C GLN A 127 9.66 6.15 -3.68
N LEU A 128 9.00 5.86 -4.80
CA LEU A 128 9.16 6.66 -6.02
C LEU A 128 8.68 8.11 -5.86
N TYR A 129 7.79 8.42 -4.90
CA TYR A 129 7.44 9.82 -4.62
C TYR A 129 8.62 10.59 -4.02
N GLU A 130 9.43 9.96 -3.16
CA GLU A 130 10.63 10.58 -2.60
C GLU A 130 11.66 10.88 -3.71
N VAL A 131 11.86 9.91 -4.62
CA VAL A 131 12.75 10.08 -5.78
C VAL A 131 12.26 11.21 -6.71
N VAL A 132 10.95 11.39 -6.83
CA VAL A 132 10.38 12.49 -7.62
C VAL A 132 10.50 13.83 -6.89
N GLY A 133 10.36 13.84 -5.57
CA GLY A 133 10.58 15.02 -4.73
C GLY A 133 11.98 15.60 -4.91
N ASP A 134 12.99 14.74 -5.02
CA ASP A 134 14.37 15.14 -5.33
C ASP A 134 14.50 15.87 -6.68
N ALA A 135 13.70 15.50 -7.69
CA ALA A 135 13.74 16.11 -9.02
C ALA A 135 12.88 17.39 -9.15
N LEU A 136 11.83 17.52 -8.32
CA LEU A 136 10.86 18.61 -8.41
C LEU A 136 10.97 19.65 -7.28
N GLY A 137 11.80 19.39 -6.26
CA GLY A 137 11.77 20.14 -4.99
C GLY A 137 10.69 19.60 -4.03
N PRO A 138 10.59 20.14 -2.80
CA PRO A 138 9.71 19.62 -1.76
C PRO A 138 8.26 19.54 -2.25
N MET A 139 7.79 18.32 -2.45
CA MET A 139 6.45 18.04 -2.95
C MET A 139 5.47 18.20 -1.78
N VAL A 140 4.79 19.35 -1.72
CA VAL A 140 3.78 19.63 -0.68
C VAL A 140 2.53 18.79 -0.96
N ARG A 141 2.42 17.64 -0.28
CA ARG A 141 1.23 16.79 -0.33
C ARG A 141 0.24 17.20 0.76
N ALA A 142 -0.69 18.09 0.43
CA ALA A 142 -1.87 18.32 1.27
C ALA A 142 -2.91 17.25 0.95
N VAL A 143 -2.99 16.19 1.76
CA VAL A 143 -4.19 15.33 1.78
C VAL A 143 -5.11 15.92 2.84
N PRO A 144 -6.26 16.52 2.48
CA PRO A 144 -7.25 16.84 3.48
C PRO A 144 -7.67 15.54 4.15
N ALA A 145 -7.41 15.43 5.45
CA ALA A 145 -8.05 14.42 6.27
C ALA A 145 -9.54 14.80 6.31
N THR A 146 -10.34 14.20 5.43
CA THR A 146 -11.76 14.06 5.72
C THR A 146 -11.81 13.23 6.99
N THR A 147 -12.00 13.87 8.14
CA THR A 147 -12.49 13.21 9.34
C THR A 147 -13.67 12.39 8.89
N ALA A 148 -13.58 11.06 9.00
CA ALA A 148 -14.71 10.18 8.71
C ALA A 148 -15.88 10.76 9.49
N GLN A 149 -16.84 11.33 8.76
CA GLN A 149 -18.07 11.81 9.35
C GLN A 149 -18.63 10.59 10.07
N PRO A 150 -18.86 10.64 11.40
CA PRO A 150 -19.36 9.49 12.12
C PRO A 150 -20.66 9.11 11.43
N ARG A 151 -20.62 8.00 10.68
CA ARG A 151 -21.85 7.37 10.22
C ARG A 151 -22.60 7.11 11.52
N PRO A 152 -23.82 7.65 11.72
CA PRO A 152 -24.61 7.24 12.87
C PRO A 152 -24.64 5.72 12.80
N ALA A 153 -24.05 5.07 13.80
CA ALA A 153 -24.19 3.64 13.95
C ALA A 153 -25.69 3.43 14.03
N ALA A 154 -26.28 2.81 13.01
CA ALA A 154 -27.60 2.27 13.15
C ALA A 154 -27.44 1.18 14.22
N VAL A 155 -27.81 1.54 15.46
CA VAL A 155 -27.96 0.57 16.53
C VAL A 155 -29.08 -0.32 16.07
N VAL A 156 -28.72 -1.44 15.44
CA VAL A 156 -29.64 -2.55 15.22
C VAL A 156 -29.76 -3.18 16.60
N PRO A 157 -30.91 -3.08 17.29
CA PRO A 157 -31.11 -3.83 18.51
C PRO A 157 -30.90 -5.31 18.18
N PHE A 158 -30.05 -5.99 18.95
CA PHE A 158 -29.95 -7.44 18.89
C PHE A 158 -31.36 -7.99 19.12
N ARG A 159 -31.97 -8.55 18.08
CA ARG A 159 -33.09 -9.47 18.29
C ARG A 159 -32.50 -10.65 19.02
N SER A 160 -32.91 -10.85 20.27
CA SER A 160 -32.72 -12.12 20.94
C SER A 160 -33.19 -13.21 19.98
N PRO A 161 -32.41 -14.27 19.76
CA PRO A 161 -32.90 -15.41 19.00
C PRO A 161 -34.21 -15.87 19.65
N ALA A 162 -35.23 -16.10 18.83
CA ALA A 162 -36.44 -16.76 19.27
C ALA A 162 -36.02 -18.07 19.97
N PRO A 163 -36.67 -18.45 21.08
CA PRO A 163 -36.36 -19.72 21.72
C PRO A 163 -36.48 -20.83 20.67
N GLU A 164 -35.40 -21.57 20.47
CA GLU A 164 -35.45 -22.80 19.67
C GLU A 164 -36.55 -23.68 20.27
N PRO A 165 -37.43 -24.27 19.45
CA PRO A 165 -38.32 -25.29 19.95
C PRO A 165 -37.47 -26.43 20.53
N PRO A 166 -37.86 -27.00 21.68
CA PRO A 166 -37.09 -28.08 22.29
C PRO A 166 -36.93 -29.22 21.28
N PRO A 167 -35.73 -29.81 21.15
CA PRO A 167 -35.62 -31.12 20.54
C PRO A 167 -36.35 -32.11 21.46
N PHE A 168 -36.86 -33.20 20.91
CA PHE A 168 -37.60 -34.28 21.58
C PHE A 168 -39.13 -34.07 21.61
N GLU A 169 -39.77 -34.38 20.49
CA GLU A 169 -41.04 -35.12 20.54
C GLU A 169 -40.69 -36.52 21.07
N ASP A 170 -40.81 -36.71 22.39
CA ASP A 170 -40.77 -38.03 23.02
C ASP A 170 -42.11 -38.73 22.74
N ASP A 171 -42.22 -39.36 21.56
CA ASP A 171 -43.29 -40.31 21.23
C ASP A 171 -42.93 -41.76 21.60
N ASP A 172 -41.94 -41.95 22.48
CA ASP A 172 -41.56 -43.24 23.05
C ASP A 172 -41.54 -43.14 24.58
N ALA A 173 -42.72 -43.06 25.19
CA ALA A 173 -42.87 -43.35 26.61
C ALA A 173 -42.71 -44.86 26.84
N PRO A 174 -41.69 -45.36 27.55
CA PRO A 174 -41.71 -46.73 28.03
C PRO A 174 -42.85 -46.89 29.06
N PRO A 175 -43.50 -48.06 29.13
CA PRO A 175 -44.60 -48.29 30.07
C PRO A 175 -44.10 -48.07 31.51
N LEU A 176 -44.88 -47.32 32.27
CA LEU A 176 -44.69 -47.11 33.71
C LEU A 176 -44.60 -48.48 34.40
N ASP A 177 -43.42 -48.82 34.92
CA ASP A 177 -43.31 -49.81 35.98
C ASP A 177 -43.29 -49.07 37.34
N ASP A 178 -44.06 -49.59 38.29
CA ASP A 178 -44.31 -48.97 39.60
C ASP A 178 -43.14 -49.18 40.60
N SER A 179 -41.88 -49.22 40.14
CA SER A 179 -40.76 -49.63 41.01
C SER A 179 -39.91 -48.50 41.60
N TRP A 180 -40.23 -47.23 41.36
CA TRP A 180 -39.35 -46.14 41.79
C TRP A 180 -39.57 -45.73 43.26
N VAL A 181 -38.64 -46.11 44.14
CA VAL A 181 -38.59 -45.70 45.54
C VAL A 181 -37.82 -44.37 45.65
N PRO A 182 -38.39 -43.32 46.28
CA PRO A 182 -37.70 -42.05 46.47
C PRO A 182 -36.50 -42.18 47.41
N MET A 183 -35.30 -41.83 46.95
CA MET A 183 -34.16 -41.57 47.85
C MET A 183 -34.24 -40.13 48.36
N ASP A 184 -34.29 -39.98 49.69
CA ASP A 184 -34.24 -38.71 50.41
C ASP A 184 -32.97 -37.92 50.05
N GLY A 185 -33.16 -36.76 49.41
CA GLY A 185 -32.11 -35.79 49.14
C GLY A 185 -31.70 -35.07 50.44
N GLY A 186 -30.57 -35.48 51.01
CA GLY A 186 -29.94 -34.80 52.14
C GLY A 186 -29.61 -33.34 51.83
N ALA A 187 -30.05 -32.44 52.70
CA ALA A 187 -29.80 -31.01 52.64
C ALA A 187 -28.32 -30.69 52.89
N VAL A 188 -27.71 -29.89 52.02
CA VAL A 188 -26.39 -29.29 52.23
C VAL A 188 -26.60 -27.84 52.66
N ALA A 189 -26.27 -27.53 53.91
CA ALA A 189 -26.29 -26.17 54.44
C ALA A 189 -25.13 -25.35 53.84
N ALA A 190 -25.47 -24.24 53.19
CA ALA A 190 -24.50 -23.21 52.82
C ALA A 190 -24.14 -22.39 54.07
N ALA A 191 -22.88 -22.48 54.52
CA ALA A 191 -22.33 -21.59 55.53
C ALA A 191 -21.88 -20.28 54.87
N ALA A 192 -22.46 -19.19 55.34
CA ALA A 192 -22.12 -17.81 54.98
C ALA A 192 -20.99 -17.26 55.87
N ASP A 193 -20.29 -16.27 55.32
CA ASP A 193 -19.27 -15.42 55.93
C ASP A 193 -19.52 -15.00 57.39
N ARG A 194 -18.44 -15.03 58.19
CA ARG A 194 -17.84 -13.85 58.82
C ARG A 194 -16.49 -14.16 59.47
#